data_AF-A0A151UBM7-F1
#
_entry.id   AF-A0A151UBM7-F1
#
_cell.length_a   1.000
_cell.length_b   1.000
_cell.length_c   1.000
_cell.angle_alpha   90.00
_cell.angle_beta   90.00
_cell.angle_gamma   90.00
#
_symmetry.space_group_name_H-M   'P 1'
#
loop_
_entity.id
_entity.type
_entity.pdbx_description
1 polymer ?
#
loop_
_entity_poly.entity_id
_entity_poly.type
_entity_poly.pdbx_seq_one_letter_code
_entity_poly.pdbx_strand_id
1 'polypeptide(L)'
;VSHEWLTQWPHCSQKALQRDVSDHRPILLKDMRLDWGPKPFRSLNCWFDDPSFLGFVEKKWKGFLVTGWGAFILKEKLKHLKKSIKEWNKQAFGNIHTEIKEVKKKYQ
;
A
#
# COMPACT_ATOMS: atom_id res chain seq x y z
N VAL A 1 -9.45 11.29 25.56
CA VAL A 1 -10.17 10.05 25.24
C VAL A 1 -11.17 9.83 26.36
N SER A 2 -12.45 9.57 26.08
CA SER A 2 -13.45 9.40 27.14
C SER A 2 -13.23 8.08 27.89
N HIS A 3 -13.82 7.94 29.07
CA HIS A 3 -13.69 6.71 29.84
C HIS A 3 -14.32 5.52 29.12
N GLU A 4 -15.49 5.72 28.50
CA GLU A 4 -16.25 4.70 27.77
C GLU A 4 -15.43 4.13 26.60
N TRP A 5 -14.66 4.99 25.92
CA TRP A 5 -13.75 4.58 24.86
C TRP A 5 -12.64 3.66 25.37
N LEU A 6 -12.01 4.00 26.50
CA LEU A 6 -10.95 3.18 27.09
C LEU A 6 -11.49 1.82 27.58
N THR A 7 -12.75 1.76 27.98
CA THR A 7 -13.42 0.51 28.35
C THR A 7 -13.65 -0.40 27.13
N GLN A 8 -14.03 0.16 25.97
CA GLN A 8 -14.25 -0.62 24.75
C GLN A 8 -12.92 -1.05 24.07
N TRP A 9 -11.91 -0.18 24.07
CA TRP A 9 -10.60 -0.46 23.47
C TRP A 9 -9.45 -0.25 24.49
N PRO A 10 -9.31 -1.13 25.49
CA PRO A 10 -8.30 -1.01 26.55
C PRO A 10 -6.84 -1.06 26.07
N HIS A 11 -6.58 -1.53 24.84
CA HIS A 11 -5.23 -1.55 24.24
C HIS A 11 -5.07 -0.50 23.14
N CYS A 12 -6.01 0.45 23.06
CA CYS A 12 -5.92 1.59 22.16
C CYS A 12 -4.81 2.54 22.65
N SER A 13 -3.92 2.89 21.75
CA SER A 13 -2.87 3.88 21.96
C SER A 13 -3.03 5.00 20.94
N GLN A 14 -2.83 6.24 21.38
CA GLN A 14 -2.87 7.42 20.53
C GLN A 14 -1.48 8.08 20.55
N LYS A 15 -0.95 8.41 19.37
CA LYS A 15 0.33 9.11 19.23
C LYS A 15 0.20 10.26 18.23
N ALA A 16 0.56 11.45 18.65
CA ALA A 16 0.79 12.55 17.72
C ALA A 16 2.10 12.29 16.95
N LEU A 17 2.00 12.20 15.63
CA LEU A 17 3.15 12.06 14.76
C LEU A 17 3.83 13.42 14.54
N GLN A 18 5.09 13.40 14.10
CA GLN A 18 5.79 14.62 13.74
C GLN A 18 5.08 15.33 12.58
N ARG A 19 5.22 16.66 12.54
CA ARG A 19 4.79 17.45 11.39
C ARG A 19 5.61 17.01 10.17
N ASP A 20 4.93 16.96 9.05
CA ASP A 20 5.54 16.65 7.75
C ASP A 20 5.41 17.91 6.87
N VAL A 21 5.28 17.76 5.55
CA VAL A 21 4.98 18.87 4.63
C VAL A 21 3.65 19.59 4.88
N SER A 22 2.77 19.03 5.72
CA SER A 22 1.55 19.71 6.18
C SER A 22 1.80 20.38 7.53
N ASP A 23 1.22 21.57 7.70
CA ASP A 23 1.11 22.30 8.97
C ASP A 23 0.36 21.54 10.07
N HIS A 24 -0.45 20.55 9.70
CA HIS A 24 -1.14 19.66 10.62
C HIS A 24 -0.23 18.58 11.24
N ARG A 25 -0.52 18.18 12.49
CA ARG A 25 0.10 17.01 13.14
C ARG A 25 -0.81 15.80 13.00
N PRO A 26 -0.43 14.77 12.23
CA PRO A 26 -1.23 13.55 12.14
C PRO A 26 -1.36 12.87 13.50
N ILE A 27 -2.55 12.37 13.82
CA ILE A 27 -2.80 11.60 15.04
C ILE A 27 -2.94 10.13 14.63
N LEU A 28 -2.03 9.28 15.10
CA LEU A 28 -2.09 7.84 14.91
C LEU A 28 -2.83 7.19 16.08
N LEU A 29 -3.93 6.52 15.77
CA LEU A 29 -4.65 5.67 16.71
C LEU A 29 -4.36 4.20 16.37
N LYS A 30 -3.90 3.43 17.34
CA LYS A 30 -3.54 2.01 17.15
C LYS A 30 -4.11 1.17 18.28
N ASP A 31 -4.93 0.18 17.96
CA ASP A 31 -5.30 -0.91 18.88
C ASP A 31 -4.35 -2.09 18.65
N MET A 32 -3.70 -2.56 19.71
CA MET A 32 -2.74 -3.65 19.63
C MET A 32 -3.39 -5.03 19.39
N ARG A 33 -4.71 -5.16 19.55
CA ARG A 33 -5.41 -6.45 19.42
C ARG A 33 -5.97 -6.74 18.03
N LEU A 34 -6.12 -5.73 17.17
CA LEU A 34 -6.66 -5.95 15.81
C LEU A 34 -5.55 -6.11 14.78
N ASP A 35 -5.26 -7.37 14.45
CA ASP A 35 -4.70 -7.70 13.15
C ASP A 35 -5.86 -7.74 12.14
N TRP A 36 -5.99 -6.69 11.33
CA TRP A 36 -7.02 -6.56 10.27
C TRP A 36 -6.83 -7.55 9.11
N GLY A 37 -6.00 -8.57 9.30
CA GLY A 37 -5.62 -9.54 8.30
C GLY A 37 -4.60 -8.99 7.31
N PRO A 38 -4.33 -9.74 6.23
CA PRO A 38 -3.34 -9.35 5.24
C PRO A 38 -3.65 -7.97 4.65
N LYS A 39 -2.66 -7.07 4.69
CA LYS A 39 -2.80 -5.72 4.13
C LYS A 39 -3.31 -5.79 2.68
N PRO A 40 -4.42 -5.11 2.35
CA PRO A 40 -4.95 -5.13 1.00
C PRO A 40 -3.94 -4.56 0.00
N PHE A 41 -3.99 -5.04 -1.23
CA PHE A 41 -3.25 -4.43 -2.32
C PHE A 41 -3.81 -3.04 -2.60
N ARG A 42 -2.94 -2.04 -2.76
CA ARG A 42 -3.32 -0.66 -3.08
C ARG A 42 -2.66 -0.27 -4.39
N SER A 43 -3.43 0.36 -5.27
CA SER A 43 -2.89 1.06 -6.43
C SER A 43 -2.36 2.42 -6.02
N LEU A 44 -1.37 2.92 -6.77
CA LEU A 44 -0.93 4.31 -6.69
C LEU A 44 -1.46 5.04 -7.92
N ASN A 45 -1.98 6.26 -7.73
CA ASN A 45 -2.54 7.04 -8.84
C ASN A 45 -1.49 7.32 -9.91
N CYS A 46 -0.25 7.59 -9.51
CA CYS A 46 0.88 7.81 -10.41
C CYS A 46 1.16 6.64 -11.36
N TRP A 47 0.69 5.42 -11.05
CA TRP A 47 0.81 4.30 -11.99
C TRP A 47 -0.06 4.53 -13.23
N PHE A 48 -1.24 5.10 -13.07
CA PHE A 48 -2.15 5.34 -14.20
C PHE A 48 -1.73 6.55 -15.04
N ASP A 49 -0.92 7.45 -14.48
CA ASP A 49 -0.34 8.58 -15.19
C ASP A 49 0.85 8.16 -16.06
N ASP A 50 1.47 7.00 -15.79
CA ASP A 50 2.53 6.43 -16.61
C ASP A 50 1.95 5.78 -17.89
N PRO A 51 2.30 6.27 -19.09
CA PRO A 51 1.74 5.76 -20.35
C PRO A 51 2.03 4.27 -20.60
N SER A 52 3.08 3.71 -19.99
CA SER A 52 3.48 2.32 -20.15
C SER A 52 2.68 1.36 -19.28
N PHE A 53 2.01 1.84 -18.23
CA PHE A 53 1.42 1.00 -17.20
C PHE A 53 0.30 0.10 -17.72
N LEU A 54 -0.66 0.66 -18.47
CA LEU A 54 -1.78 -0.11 -19.00
C LEU A 54 -1.30 -1.21 -19.97
N GLY A 55 -0.39 -0.86 -20.87
CA GLY A 55 0.21 -1.84 -21.79
C GLY A 55 1.01 -2.93 -21.08
N PHE A 56 1.71 -2.57 -20.00
CA PHE A 56 2.40 -3.54 -19.14
C PHE A 56 1.41 -4.52 -18.48
N VAL A 57 0.33 -4.01 -17.88
CA VAL A 57 -0.69 -4.83 -17.20
C VAL A 57 -1.35 -5.79 -18.19
N GLU A 58 -1.75 -5.29 -19.37
CA GLU A 58 -2.39 -6.10 -20.40
C GLU A 58 -1.46 -7.23 -20.89
N LYS A 59 -0.21 -6.90 -21.20
CA LYS A 59 0.81 -7.87 -21.63
C LYS A 59 1.01 -8.96 -20.59
N LYS A 60 1.17 -8.59 -19.31
CA LYS A 60 1.34 -9.56 -18.22
C LYS A 60 0.10 -10.42 -18.04
N TRP A 61 -1.09 -9.81 -18.06
CA TRP A 61 -2.36 -10.52 -17.89
C TRP A 61 -2.59 -11.59 -18.96
N LYS A 62 -2.32 -11.25 -20.23
CA LYS A 62 -2.41 -12.19 -21.36
C LYS A 62 -1.35 -13.29 -21.30
N GLY A 63 -0.16 -12.98 -20.78
CA GLY A 63 0.96 -13.93 -20.68
C GLY A 63 0.87 -14.96 -19.54
N PHE A 64 -0.06 -14.82 -18.59
CA PHE A 64 -0.20 -15.78 -17.49
C PHE A 64 -0.95 -17.04 -17.94
N LEU A 65 -0.25 -18.17 -17.92
CA LEU A 65 -0.81 -19.50 -18.11
C LEU A 65 -1.17 -20.10 -16.74
N VAL A 66 -2.47 -20.23 -16.46
CA VAL A 66 -3.01 -20.84 -15.24
C VAL A 66 -4.19 -21.70 -15.65
N THR A 67 -4.24 -22.94 -15.16
CA THR A 67 -5.31 -23.92 -15.46
C THR A 67 -6.08 -24.29 -14.18
N GLY A 68 -7.33 -24.75 -14.34
CA GLY A 68 -8.20 -25.15 -13.23
C GLY A 68 -9.58 -24.50 -13.31
N TRP A 69 -10.31 -24.50 -12.19
CA TRP A 69 -11.61 -23.84 -12.11
C TRP A 69 -11.49 -22.31 -12.20
N GLY A 70 -12.52 -21.64 -12.74
CA GLY A 70 -12.48 -20.22 -13.08
C GLY A 70 -12.04 -19.30 -11.93
N ALA A 71 -12.53 -19.52 -10.71
CA ALA A 71 -12.13 -18.68 -9.58
C ALA A 71 -10.67 -18.92 -9.16
N PHE A 72 -10.17 -20.16 -9.31
CA PHE A 72 -8.76 -20.48 -9.07
C PHE A 72 -7.87 -19.77 -10.09
N ILE A 73 -8.24 -19.83 -11.38
CA ILE A 73 -7.54 -19.10 -12.45
C ILE A 73 -7.49 -17.61 -12.14
N LEU A 74 -8.63 -17.00 -11.81
CA LEU A 74 -8.71 -15.58 -11.49
C LEU A 74 -7.81 -15.20 -10.30
N LYS A 75 -7.92 -15.95 -9.19
CA LYS A 75 -7.12 -15.74 -7.97
C LYS A 75 -5.62 -15.79 -8.25
N GLU A 76 -5.14 -16.81 -8.96
CA GLU A 76 -3.70 -16.94 -9.24
C GLU A 76 -3.23 -15.92 -10.29
N LYS A 77 -4.04 -15.55 -11.29
CA LYS A 77 -3.70 -14.45 -12.22
C LYS A 77 -3.58 -13.11 -11.50
N LEU A 78 -4.49 -12.79 -10.56
CA LEU A 78 -4.39 -11.58 -9.73
C LEU A 78 -3.14 -11.59 -8.85
N LYS A 79 -2.79 -12.75 -8.28
CA LYS A 79 -1.57 -12.93 -7.47
C LYS A 79 -0.30 -12.73 -8.31
N HIS A 80 -0.24 -13.28 -9.52
CA HIS A 80 0.87 -13.06 -10.46
C HIS A 80 0.96 -11.61 -10.93
N LEU A 81 -0.19 -10.98 -11.19
CA LEU A 81 -0.25 -9.57 -11.57
C LEU A 81 0.27 -8.67 -10.44
N LYS A 82 -0.17 -8.91 -9.19
CA LYS A 82 0.32 -8.20 -8.01
C LYS A 82 1.84 -8.27 -7.87
N LYS A 83 2.44 -9.44 -8.10
CA LYS A 83 3.91 -9.60 -8.08
C LYS A 83 4.57 -8.78 -9.19
N SER A 84 4.06 -8.89 -10.41
CA SER A 84 4.57 -8.18 -11.58
C SER A 84 4.53 -6.66 -11.40
N ILE A 85 3.41 -6.11 -10.90
CA ILE A 85 3.26 -4.67 -10.65
C ILE A 85 4.26 -4.19 -9.58
N LYS A 86 4.51 -4.98 -8.53
CA LYS A 86 5.50 -4.62 -7.50
C LYS A 86 6.92 -4.52 -8.08
N GLU A 87 7.28 -5.46 -8.95
CA GLU A 87 8.58 -5.46 -9.63
C GLU A 87 8.70 -4.28 -10.59
N TRP A 88 7.68 -4.04 -11.41
CA TRP A 88 7.61 -2.88 -12.32
C TRP A 88 7.71 -1.56 -11.55
N ASN A 89 6.95 -1.38 -10.47
CA ASN A 89 7.01 -0.17 -9.66
C ASN A 89 8.41 0.10 -9.09
N LYS A 90 9.12 -0.96 -8.66
CA LYS A 90 10.51 -0.84 -8.19
C LYS A 90 11.47 -0.42 -9.31
N GLN A 91 11.22 -0.85 -10.54
CA GLN A 91 12.05 -0.49 -11.70
C GLN A 91 11.74 0.92 -12.21
N ALA A 92 10.46 1.29 -12.31
CA ALA A 92 10.02 2.58 -12.85
C ALA A 92 10.25 3.74 -11.87
N PHE A 93 9.98 3.53 -10.57
CA PHE A 93 9.99 4.59 -9.55
C PHE A 93 11.00 4.34 -8.42
N GLY A 94 11.84 3.32 -8.53
CA GLY A 94 12.79 2.98 -7.47
C GLY A 94 12.10 2.66 -6.14
N ASN A 95 12.78 2.99 -5.03
CA ASN A 95 12.18 2.96 -3.71
C ASN A 95 11.72 4.37 -3.32
N ILE A 96 10.50 4.73 -3.74
CA ILE A 96 9.86 6.01 -3.41
C ILE A 96 9.96 6.33 -1.91
N HIS A 97 9.89 5.32 -1.02
CA HIS A 97 10.03 5.57 0.42
C HIS A 97 11.44 6.01 0.83
N THR A 98 12.49 5.58 0.12
CA THR A 98 13.85 6.06 0.35
C THR A 98 13.99 7.48 -0.16
N GLU A 99 13.51 7.76 -1.37
CA GLU A 99 13.59 9.09 -1.97
C GLU A 99 12.82 10.15 -1.16
N ILE A 100 11.61 9.82 -0.69
CA ILE A 100 10.85 10.69 0.22
C ILE A 100 11.64 10.97 1.50
N LYS A 101 12.35 9.98 2.06
CA LYS A 101 13.16 10.19 3.27
C LYS A 101 14.36 11.11 3.01
N GLU A 102 15.01 10.98 1.87
CA GLU A 102 16.15 11.82 1.49
C GLU A 102 15.72 13.25 1.21
N VAL A 103 14.63 13.44 0.46
CA VAL A 103 14.03 14.75 0.23
C VAL A 103 13.66 15.40 1.57
N LYS A 104 12.99 14.67 2.47
CA LYS A 104 12.66 15.21 3.81
C LYS A 104 13.88 15.65 4.63
N LYS A 105 14.99 14.90 4.56
CA LYS A 105 16.24 15.30 5.22
C LYS A 105 16.85 16.58 4.65
N LYS A 106 16.60 16.89 3.37
CA LYS A 106 17.13 18.09 2.70
C LYS A 106 16.35 19.36 3.07
N TYR A 107 15.09 19.22 3.49
CA TYR A 107 14.18 20.32 3.83
C TYR A 107 13.87 20.42 5.33
N GLN A 108 14.57 19.64 6.17
CA GLN A 108 14.66 19.81 7.63
C GLN A 108 16.00 20.42 7.99
#